data_AF-A0A3L7U271-F1
#
_entry.id   AF-A0A3L7U271-F1
#
_cell.length_a   1.000
_cell.length_b   1.000
_cell.length_c   1.000
_cell.angle_alpha   90.00
_cell.angle_beta   90.00
_cell.angle_gamma   90.00
#
_symmetry.space_group_name_H-M   'P 1'
#
loop_
_entity.id
_entity.type
_entity.pdbx_description
1 polymer ?
#
loop_
_entity_poly.entity_id
_entity_poly.type
_entity_poly.pdbx_seq_one_letter_code
_entity_poly.pdbx_strand_id
1 'polypeptide(L)' 'HHPDILVRWNKVTLTLSTHDASGITEKDMAFAANADQISGLPSV' A
#
# COMPACT_ATOMS: atom_id res chain seq x y z
N HIS A 1 -7.82 6.79 4.06
CA HIS A 1 -7.57 5.69 3.13
C HIS A 1 -6.53 4.82 3.79
N HIS A 2 -6.96 3.68 4.34
CA HIS A 2 -6.10 2.82 5.15
C HIS A 2 -5.77 1.54 4.36
N PRO A 3 -4.56 1.00 4.49
CA PRO A 3 -4.25 -0.34 4.01
C PRO A 3 -4.84 -1.40 4.95
N ASP A 4 -5.06 -2.59 4.42
CA ASP A 4 -5.05 -3.80 5.26
C ASP A 4 -3.59 -4.24 5.46
N ILE A 5 -3.23 -4.54 6.70
CA ILE A 5 -1.84 -4.85 7.08
C ILE A 5 -1.76 -6.26 7.64
N LEU A 6 -0.93 -7.10 7.01
CA LEU A 6 -0.55 -8.41 7.53
C LEU A 6 0.92 -8.38 7.96
N VAL A 7 1.19 -8.65 9.23
CA VAL A 7 2.54 -8.75 9.78
C VAL A 7 2.86 -10.20 10.11
N ARG A 8 4.00 -10.70 9.62
CA ARG A 8 4.55 -12.03 9.92
C ARG A 8 6.03 -11.92 10.26
N TRP A 9 6.32 -11.88 11.56
CA TRP A 9 7.67 -11.64 12.09
C TRP A 9 8.29 -10.37 11.48
N ASN A 10 9.27 -10.52 10.59
CA ASN A 10 9.97 -9.42 9.92
C ASN A 10 9.40 -9.08 8.53
N LYS A 11 8.29 -9.70 8.12
CA LYS A 11 7.62 -9.42 6.84
C LYS A 11 6.32 -8.66 7.07
N VAL A 12 6.12 -7.61 6.30
CA VAL A 12 4.88 -6.82 6.26
C VAL A 12 4.31 -6.91 4.85
N THR A 13 3.02 -7.24 4.75
CA THR A 13 2.26 -7.20 3.49
C THR A 13 1.18 -6.15 3.63
N LEU A 14 1.10 -5.26 2.65
CA LEU A 14 0.10 -4.20 2.55
C LEU A 14 -0.86 -4.55 1.41
N THR A 15 -2.16 -4.48 1.66
CA THR A 15 -3.21 -4.57 0.63
C THR A 15 -3.93 -3.24 0.55
N LEU A 16 -4.03 -2.69 -0.65
CA LEU A 16 -4.55 -1.35 -0.91
C LEU A 16 -5.80 -1.46 -1.78
N SER A 17 -6.90 -0.89 -1.31
CA SER A 17 -8.10 -0.63 -2.10
C SER A 17 -8.86 0.56 -1.52
N THR A 18 -9.59 1.26 -2.38
CA THR A 18 -10.51 2.32 -1.95
C THR A 18 -11.91 1.75 -1.81
N HIS A 19 -12.33 1.50 -0.57
CA HIS A 19 -13.63 0.94 -0.21
C HIS A 19 -14.81 1.64 -0.91
N ASP A 20 -14.85 2.97 -0.84
CA ASP A 20 -15.96 3.76 -1.39
C ASP A 20 -16.05 3.69 -2.92
N ALA A 21 -14.93 3.40 -3.59
CA ALA A 21 -14.87 3.19 -5.03
C ALA A 21 -15.02 1.72 -5.42
N SER A 22 -15.12 0.81 -4.44
CA SER A 22 -15.10 -0.65 -4.66
C SER A 22 -13.96 -1.11 -5.57
N GLY A 23 -12.78 -0.48 -5.47
CA GLY A 23 -11.68 -0.71 -6.39
C GLY A 23 -10.42 0.10 -6.09
N ILE A 24 -9.49 0.11 -7.06
CA ILE A 24 -8.22 0.84 -6.98
C ILE A 24 -8.44 2.27 -7.49
N THR A 25 -7.89 3.25 -6.77
CA THR A 25 -7.86 4.65 -7.17
C THR A 25 -6.44 5.21 -7.09
N GLU A 26 -6.26 6.47 -7.48
CA GLU A 26 -4.98 7.18 -7.34
C GLU A 26 -4.46 7.23 -5.90
N LYS A 27 -5.35 7.15 -4.90
CA LYS A 27 -4.96 7.12 -3.48
C LYS A 27 -4.17 5.85 -3.16
N ASP A 28 -4.56 4.73 -3.76
CA ASP A 28 -3.88 3.44 -3.60
C ASP A 28 -2.49 3.50 -4.24
N MET A 29 -2.41 4.04 -5.46
CA MET A 29 -1.14 4.17 -6.18
C MET A 29 -0.17 5.12 -5.46
N ALA A 30 -0.66 6.26 -4.98
CA ALA A 30 0.14 7.21 -4.20
C ALA A 30 0.62 6.60 -2.88
N PHE A 31 -0.21 5.78 -2.22
CA PHE A 31 0.21 5.06 -1.02
C PHE A 31 1.34 4.07 -1.33
N ALA A 32 1.18 3.27 -2.39
CA ALA A 32 2.19 2.28 -2.80
C ALA A 32 3.55 2.95 -3.07
N ALA A 33 3.59 4.06 -3.82
CA ALA A 33 4.82 4.79 -4.11
C ALA A 33 5.52 5.30 -2.83
N ASN A 34 4.76 5.81 -1.86
CA ASN A 34 5.31 6.24 -0.57
C ASN A 34 5.88 5.04 0.23
N ALA A 35 5.21 3.89 0.19
CA ALA A 35 5.69 2.67 0.85
C ALA A 35 6.98 2.14 0.22
N ASP A 36 7.11 2.21 -1.11
CA ASP A 36 8.34 1.84 -1.82
C ASP A 36 9.51 2.72 -1.39
N GLN A 37 9.31 4.04 -1.32
CA GLN A 37 10.34 4.98 -0.84
C GLN A 37 10.80 4.69 0.59
N ILE A 38 9.86 4.38 1.49
CA ILE A 38 10.18 4.07 2.90
C ILE A 38 10.90 2.72 3.02
N SER A 39 10.51 1.73 2.21
CA SER A 39 11.09 0.38 2.24
C SER A 39 12.42 0.27 1.48
N GLY A 40 12.83 1.32 0.76
CA GLY A 40 14.05 1.32 -0.05
C GLY A 40 13.88 0.60 -1.39
N LEU A 41 12.64 0.34 -1.82
CA LEU A 41 12.34 -0.17 -3.14
C LEU A 41 12.37 0.97 -4.17
N PRO A 42 12.75 0.70 -5.43
CA PRO A 42 12.63 1.70 -6.50
C PRO A 42 11.16 2.06 -6.69
N SER A 43 10.83 3.36 -6.70
CA SER A 43 9.50 3.81 -7.06
C SER A 43 9.22 3.48 -8.54
N VAL A 44 8.13 2.75 -8.79
CA VAL A 44 7.58 2.50 -10.14
C VAL A 44 6.84 3.71 -10.70
#